data_AF-A0A3D0PN26-F1
#
_entry.id   AF-A0A3D0PN26-F1
#
_cell.length_a   1.000
_cell.length_b   1.000
_cell.length_c   1.000
_cell.angle_alpha   90.00
_cell.angle_beta   90.00
_cell.angle_gamma   90.00
#
_symmetry.space_group_name_H-M   'P 1'
#
loop_
_entity.id
_entity.type
_entity.pdbx_description
1 polymer ?
#
loop_
_entity_poly.entity_id
_entity_poly.type
_entity_poly.pdbx_seq_one_letter_code
_entity_poly.pdbx_strand_id
1 'polypeptide(L)' 'EVLHSRKISSEIAQYVKGVMIESYIEGGNQKVNEHIYGKSITDPCLGWEESEKLIYTIADHV' A
#
# COMPACT_ATOMS: atom_id res chain seq x y z
N GLU A 1 -0.26 -9.95 7.37
CA GLU A 1 0.32 -11.30 7.43
C GLU A 1 1.82 -11.31 7.07
N VAL A 2 2.23 -10.86 5.88
CA VAL A 2 3.65 -10.87 5.44
C VAL A 2 4.65 -10.24 6.42
N LEU A 3 4.35 -9.05 6.97
CA LEU A 3 5.24 -8.40 7.95
C LEU A 3 5.39 -9.22 9.24
N HIS A 4 4.31 -9.84 9.71
CA HIS A 4 4.34 -10.72 10.86
C HIS A 4 5.19 -11.97 10.58
N SER A 5 5.01 -12.59 9.40
CA SER A 5 5.80 -13.76 8.99
C SER A 5 7.30 -13.46 8.88
N ARG A 6 7.67 -12.27 8.36
CA ARG A 6 9.06 -11.79 8.38
C ARG A 6 9.60 -11.62 9.80
N LYS A 7 8.79 -11.15 10.75
CA LYS A 7 9.21 -10.93 12.14
C LYS A 7 9.50 -12.24 12.89
N ILE A 8 8.77 -13.31 12.60
CA ILE A 8 8.91 -14.60 13.32
C ILE A 8 9.81 -15.62 12.60
N SER A 9 10.03 -15.47 11.29
CA SER A 9 10.86 -16.38 10.48
C SER A 9 12.01 -15.64 9.81
N SER A 10 13.23 -15.95 10.25
CA SER A 10 14.47 -15.38 9.68
C SER A 10 14.67 -15.75 8.21
N GLU A 11 14.23 -16.93 7.79
CA GLU A 11 14.28 -17.36 6.39
C GLU A 11 13.36 -16.50 5.51
N ILE A 12 12.11 -16.28 5.94
CA ILE A 12 11.16 -15.41 5.21
C ILE A 12 11.66 -13.97 5.17
N ALA A 13 12.23 -13.48 6.28
CA ALA A 13 12.84 -12.15 6.34
C ALA A 13 13.96 -11.97 5.32
N GLN A 14 14.72 -13.03 5.03
CA GLN A 14 15.77 -13.01 4.02
C GLN A 14 15.23 -13.05 2.59
N TYR A 15 14.09 -13.69 2.32
CA TYR A 15 13.54 -13.76 0.96
C TYR A 15 12.73 -12.53 0.55
N VAL A 16 11.94 -11.95 1.45
CA VAL A 16 11.08 -10.81 1.10
C VAL A 16 11.89 -9.51 1.09
N LYS A 17 12.19 -9.00 -0.11
CA LYS A 17 13.01 -7.79 -0.29
C LYS A 17 12.22 -6.48 -0.37
N GLY A 18 10.92 -6.56 -0.62
CA GLY A 18 10.09 -5.39 -0.77
C GLY A 18 8.63 -5.75 -0.97
N VAL A 19 7.79 -4.72 -0.98
CA VAL A 19 6.37 -4.79 -1.27
C VAL A 19 6.03 -3.72 -2.31
N MET A 20 5.00 -3.97 -3.10
CA MET A 20 4.44 -3.00 -4.04
C MET A 20 3.06 -2.60 -3.55
N ILE A 21 2.77 -1.30 -3.54
CA ILE A 21 1.49 -0.74 -3.10
C ILE A 21 0.98 0.20 -4.20
N GLU A 22 -0.30 0.06 -4.56
CA GLU A 22 -0.99 1.02 -5.42
C GLU A 22 -1.71 2.06 -4.56
N SER A 23 -1.25 3.30 -4.63
CA SER A 23 -1.79 4.43 -3.89
C SER A 23 -1.96 5.65 -4.77
N TYR A 24 -2.92 6.48 -4.38
CA TYR A 24 -3.14 7.78 -5.00
C TYR A 24 -3.62 8.78 -3.95
N ILE A 25 -3.93 10.01 -4.36
CA ILE A 25 -4.33 11.07 -3.41
C ILE A 25 -5.67 10.68 -2.76
N GLU A 26 -6.66 10.35 -3.59
CA GLU A 26 -7.99 9.90 -3.22
C GLU A 26 -8.11 8.38 -3.36
N GLY A 27 -8.73 7.74 -2.36
CA GLY A 27 -8.92 6.30 -2.34
C GLY A 27 -9.94 5.79 -3.36
N GLY A 28 -9.81 4.52 -3.73
CA GLY A 28 -10.66 3.84 -4.70
C GLY A 28 -10.34 4.18 -6.15
N ASN A 29 -11.33 4.05 -7.02
CA ASN A 29 -11.25 4.44 -8.42
C ASN A 29 -12.50 5.19 -8.88
N GLN A 30 -12.47 5.64 -10.11
CA GLN A 30 -13.53 6.38 -10.77
C GLN A 30 -13.61 6.04 -12.26
N LYS A 31 -14.74 6.33 -12.89
CA LYS A 31 -14.87 6.32 -14.34
C LYS A 31 -14.21 7.57 -14.94
N VAL A 32 -13.83 7.48 -16.22
CA VAL A 32 -13.12 8.55 -16.93
C VAL A 32 -13.87 9.89 -16.90
N ASN A 33 -15.21 9.87 -16.80
CA ASN A 33 -16.08 11.05 -16.80
C ASN A 33 -16.35 11.66 -15.41
N GLU A 34 -15.88 11.04 -14.32
CA GLU A 34 -16.13 11.55 -12.95
C GLU A 34 -15.12 12.64 -12.54
N HIS A 35 -13.93 12.64 -13.15
CA HIS A 35 -12.92 13.71 -13.09
C HIS A 35 -12.53 14.21 -11.68
N ILE A 36 -12.64 13.38 -10.64
CA ILE A 36 -12.11 13.67 -9.31
C ILE A 36 -10.58 13.72 -9.39
N TYR A 37 -10.00 14.85 -9.04
CA TYR A 37 -8.55 15.01 -9.05
C TYR A 37 -7.90 14.01 -8.08
N GLY A 38 -6.84 13.33 -8.53
CA GLY A 38 -6.10 12.43 -7.66
C GLY A 38 -6.82 11.12 -7.33
N LYS A 39 -7.84 10.71 -8.10
CA LYS A 39 -8.51 9.40 -7.98
C LYS A 39 -8.27 8.51 -9.21
N SER A 40 -7.93 7.25 -9.01
CA SER A 40 -7.52 6.32 -10.08
C SER A 40 -8.64 6.09 -11.10
N ILE A 41 -8.31 5.99 -12.40
CA ILE A 41 -9.28 5.60 -13.46
C ILE A 41 -9.17 4.13 -13.85
N THR A 42 -8.26 3.39 -13.21
CA THR A 42 -7.95 1.98 -13.44
C THR A 42 -8.31 1.18 -12.18
N ASP A 43 -7.36 0.46 -11.59
CA ASP A 43 -7.56 -0.29 -10.35
C ASP A 43 -7.72 0.66 -9.13
N PRO A 44 -8.50 0.26 -8.12
CA PRO A 44 -8.72 1.07 -6.92
C PRO A 44 -7.44 1.16 -6.07
N CYS A 45 -7.09 2.38 -5.69
CA CYS A 45 -5.89 2.67 -4.92
C CYS A 45 -6.21 2.97 -3.44
N LEU A 46 -5.22 2.83 -2.56
CA LEU A 46 -5.28 3.46 -1.25
C LEU A 46 -5.25 4.99 -1.39
N GLY A 47 -5.96 5.70 -0.51
CA GLY A 47 -5.82 7.16 -0.39
C GLY A 47 -4.53 7.55 0.33
N TRP A 48 -4.25 8.86 0.38
CA TRP A 48 -3.04 9.38 1.01
C TRP A 48 -2.98 9.08 2.51
N GLU A 49 -4.09 9.22 3.23
CA GLU A 49 -4.10 8.98 4.68
C GLU A 49 -3.84 7.51 5.03
N GLU A 50 -4.42 6.57 4.30
CA GLU A 50 -4.09 5.14 4.46
C GLU A 50 -2.65 4.87 3.98
N SER A 51 -2.24 5.59 2.94
CA SER A 51 -0.89 5.73 2.40
C SER A 51 0.18 5.81 3.47
N GLU A 52 0.13 6.95 4.14
CA GLU A 52 1.03 7.39 5.19
C GLU A 52 1.02 6.41 6.36
N LYS A 53 -0.17 6.02 6.85
CA LYS A 53 -0.32 5.07 7.95
C LYS A 53 0.34 3.73 7.65
N LEU A 54 0.18 3.21 6.43
CA LEU A 54 0.77 1.94 6.01
C LEU A 54 2.30 2.01 5.96
N ILE A 55 2.87 3.11 5.44
CA ILE A 55 4.33 3.27 5.36
C ILE A 55 4.96 3.27 6.75
N TYR A 56 4.39 4.02 7.71
CA TYR A 56 4.87 4.00 9.09
C TYR A 56 4.66 2.64 9.76
N THR A 57 3.53 1.98 9.50
CA THR A 57 3.29 0.62 9.99
C THR A 57 4.36 -0.36 9.49
N ILE A 58 4.74 -0.28 8.21
CA ILE A 58 5.82 -1.10 7.64
C ILE A 58 7.14 -0.76 8.33
N ALA A 59 7.49 0.52 8.48
CA ALA A 59 8.73 0.96 9.11
C ALA A 59 8.87 0.43 10.56
N ASP A 60 7.79 0.42 11.34
CA ASP A 60 7.79 -0.09 12.72
C ASP A 60 7.94 -1.62 12.81
N HIS A 61 7.79 -2.34 11.70
CA HIS A 61 7.80 -3.81 11.64
C HIS A 61 8.96 -4.39 10.83
N VAL A 62 9.88 -3.56 10.32
CA VAL A 62 11.08 -3.98 9.59
C VAL A 62 12.30 -3.95 10.48
#